data_AF-A0AA35RAR5-F1
#
_entry.id   AF-A0AA35RAR5-F1
#
_cell.length_a   1.000
_cell.length_b   1.000
_cell.length_c   1.000
_cell.angle_alpha   90.00
_cell.angle_beta   90.00
_cell.angle_gamma   90.00
#
_symmetry.space_group_name_H-M   'P 1'
#
loop_
_entity.id
_entity.type
_entity.pdbx_description
1 polymer ?
#
loop_
_entity_poly.entity_id
_entity_poly.type
_entity_poly.pdbx_seq_one_letter_code
_entity_poly.pdbx_strand_id
1 'polypeptide(L)'
;MEYLLTRDEVDADRVVAIGNDMALMTAALHDGVTHVVCQPGLFVDTLKLAARTGDYPLEEINEYLNLYPERKQAVEDTLGYFDLRGFAPRVNARTLLMAGAPGSSLDAEGLSAVSGAIQGDVSVYESQSSSYRDGVYQEEWLARGFGFAEAILPEHWR
;
A
#
# COMPACT_ATOMS: atom_id res chain seq x y z
N MET A 1 10.97 -11.96 1.71
CA MET A 1 11.60 -11.28 2.85
C MET A 1 12.68 -12.16 3.48
N GLU A 2 12.34 -13.36 3.94
CA GLU A 2 13.29 -14.31 4.56
C GLU A 2 14.61 -14.48 3.80
N TYR A 3 14.55 -14.75 2.49
CA TYR A 3 15.75 -14.86 1.66
C TYR A 3 16.61 -13.58 1.67
N LEU A 4 15.99 -12.40 1.57
CA LEU A 4 16.69 -11.11 1.53
C LEU A 4 17.51 -10.90 2.81
N LEU A 5 16.95 -11.23 3.97
CA LEU A 5 17.59 -11.05 5.28
C LEU A 5 18.72 -12.05 5.55
N THR A 6 18.92 -13.04 4.67
CA THR A 6 20.06 -13.98 4.76
C THR A 6 21.27 -13.52 3.96
N ARG A 7 21.24 -12.33 3.36
CA ARG A 7 22.30 -11.76 2.53
C ARG A 7 23.21 -10.86 3.35
N ASP A 8 24.52 -11.09 3.29
CA ASP A 8 25.50 -10.34 4.07
C ASP A 8 25.60 -8.87 3.61
N GLU A 9 25.26 -8.59 2.36
CA GLU A 9 25.22 -7.25 1.78
C GLU A 9 23.97 -6.43 2.19
N VAL A 10 22.99 -7.05 2.87
CA VAL A 10 21.75 -6.39 3.30
C VAL A 10 21.88 -5.91 4.72
N ASP A 11 21.60 -4.62 4.92
CA ASP A 11 21.42 -4.05 6.25
C ASP A 11 20.00 -4.34 6.76
N ALA A 12 19.88 -5.24 7.72
CA ALA A 12 18.60 -5.68 8.28
C ALA A 12 17.82 -4.56 8.99
N ASP A 13 18.49 -3.49 9.44
CA ASP A 13 17.85 -2.34 10.09
C ASP A 13 17.34 -1.30 9.08
N ARG A 14 17.61 -1.50 7.77
CA ARG A 14 17.24 -0.57 6.69
C ARG A 14 16.61 -1.29 5.50
N VAL A 15 15.55 -2.05 5.77
CA VAL A 15 14.77 -2.77 4.76
C VAL A 15 13.44 -2.09 4.49
N VAL A 16 13.16 -1.78 3.22
CA VAL A 16 11.87 -1.23 2.78
C VAL A 16 11.12 -2.23 1.90
N ALA A 17 9.81 -2.36 2.10
CA ALA A 17 8.88 -2.93 1.13
C ALA A 17 8.17 -1.80 0.37
N ILE A 18 8.32 -1.74 -0.95
CA ILE A 18 7.73 -0.71 -1.82
C ILE A 18 6.78 -1.39 -2.80
N GLY A 19 5.56 -0.88 -2.93
CA GLY A 19 4.60 -1.37 -3.90
C GLY A 19 3.17 -0.95 -3.58
N ASN A 20 2.22 -1.77 -3.97
CA ASN A 20 0.81 -1.60 -3.63
C ASN A 20 0.46 -2.34 -2.34
N ASP A 21 -0.75 -2.89 -2.27
CA ASP A 21 -1.29 -3.68 -1.17
C ASP A 21 -0.31 -4.74 -0.61
N MET A 22 0.45 -5.40 -1.50
CA MET A 22 1.39 -6.46 -1.11
C MET A 22 2.53 -5.95 -0.21
N ALA A 23 2.93 -4.69 -0.33
CA ALA A 23 3.97 -4.11 0.54
C ALA A 23 3.50 -4.08 2.00
N LEU A 24 2.27 -3.62 2.22
CA LEU A 24 1.67 -3.56 3.55
C LEU A 24 1.38 -4.97 4.11
N MET A 25 0.87 -5.88 3.28
CA MET A 25 0.66 -7.28 3.68
C MET A 25 1.98 -7.96 4.08
N THR A 26 3.05 -7.72 3.33
CA THR A 26 4.38 -8.28 3.63
C THR A 26 4.87 -7.80 5.00
N ALA A 27 4.73 -6.50 5.29
CA ALA A 27 5.13 -5.93 6.57
C ALA A 27 4.26 -6.40 7.75
N ALA A 28 2.99 -6.70 7.51
CA ALA A 28 2.09 -7.26 8.52
C ALA A 28 2.38 -8.74 8.84
N LEU A 29 2.99 -9.47 7.90
CA LEU A 29 3.26 -10.90 8.00
C LEU A 29 4.72 -11.22 8.37
N HIS A 30 5.61 -10.21 8.36
CA HIS A 30 7.03 -10.43 8.59
C HIS A 30 7.73 -9.20 9.20
N ASP A 31 8.32 -9.36 10.39
CA ASP A 31 8.90 -8.25 11.17
C ASP A 31 10.19 -7.64 10.58
N GLY A 32 10.84 -8.32 9.65
CA GLY A 32 12.04 -7.81 8.98
C GLY A 32 11.85 -6.65 7.99
N VAL A 33 10.63 -6.09 7.86
CA VAL A 33 10.39 -4.85 7.12
C VAL A 33 10.45 -3.68 8.10
N THR A 34 11.40 -2.76 7.90
CA THR A 34 11.57 -1.59 8.78
C THR A 34 10.76 -0.38 8.28
N HIS A 35 10.61 -0.28 6.96
CA HIS A 35 9.90 0.81 6.28
C HIS A 35 8.94 0.24 5.23
N VAL A 36 7.80 0.90 5.04
CA VAL A 36 6.84 0.53 4.00
C VAL A 36 6.50 1.76 3.19
N VAL A 37 6.49 1.61 1.86
CA VAL A 37 5.80 2.53 0.96
C VAL A 37 4.72 1.73 0.26
N CYS A 38 3.47 2.04 0.56
CA CYS A 38 2.32 1.34 0.03
C CYS A 38 1.41 2.32 -0.69
N GLN A 39 1.07 2.01 -1.95
CA GLN A 39 0.03 2.66 -2.73
C GLN A 39 -1.14 1.67 -2.91
N PRO A 40 -2.11 1.61 -1.97
CA PRO A 40 -3.22 0.67 -2.08
C PRO A 40 -3.97 0.84 -3.41
N GLY A 41 -4.40 -0.27 -3.99
CA GLY A 41 -5.08 -0.23 -5.30
C GLY A 41 -6.24 -1.20 -5.43
N LEU A 42 -6.20 -2.33 -4.71
CA LEU A 42 -7.21 -3.38 -4.87
C LEU A 42 -7.85 -3.80 -3.55
N PHE A 43 -7.07 -3.98 -2.49
CA PHE A 43 -7.49 -4.70 -1.29
C PHE A 43 -7.95 -3.77 -0.16
N VAL A 44 -8.72 -2.75 -0.50
CA VAL A 44 -9.39 -1.86 0.45
C VAL A 44 -10.85 -1.71 0.03
N ASP A 45 -11.80 -2.19 0.84
CA ASP A 45 -13.23 -2.08 0.52
C ASP A 45 -13.56 -2.62 -0.90
N THR A 46 -12.83 -3.63 -1.39
CA THR A 46 -12.78 -4.06 -2.80
C THR A 46 -14.16 -4.22 -3.44
N LEU A 47 -15.05 -4.98 -2.78
CA LEU A 47 -16.39 -5.26 -3.31
C LEU A 47 -17.25 -3.99 -3.40
N LYS A 48 -17.11 -3.08 -2.42
CA LYS A 48 -17.81 -1.80 -2.39
C LYS A 48 -17.27 -0.83 -3.44
N LEU A 49 -15.96 -0.83 -3.66
CA LEU A 49 -15.34 -0.01 -4.69
C LEU A 49 -15.65 -0.51 -6.10
N ALA A 50 -15.61 -1.83 -6.32
CA ALA A 50 -15.97 -2.44 -7.60
C ALA A 50 -17.38 -2.05 -8.04
N ALA A 51 -18.37 -2.06 -7.14
CA ALA A 51 -19.74 -1.67 -7.46
C ALA A 51 -19.90 -0.19 -7.89
N ARG A 52 -18.86 0.64 -7.80
CA ARG A 52 -18.87 2.08 -8.08
C ARG A 52 -18.06 2.48 -9.31
N THR A 53 -17.34 1.55 -9.94
CA THR A 53 -16.51 1.84 -11.12
C THR A 53 -16.56 0.68 -12.13
N GLY A 54 -16.28 0.99 -13.40
CA GLY A 54 -16.00 0.01 -14.45
C GLY A 54 -14.51 -0.11 -14.78
N ASP A 55 -13.63 0.43 -13.94
CA ASP A 55 -12.19 0.41 -14.16
C ASP A 55 -11.59 -0.95 -13.77
N TYR A 56 -10.66 -1.45 -14.59
CA TYR A 56 -9.87 -2.63 -14.26
C TYR A 56 -8.79 -2.30 -13.22
N PRO A 57 -8.49 -3.22 -12.27
CA PRO A 57 -8.98 -4.59 -12.19
C PRO A 57 -10.30 -4.80 -11.42
N LEU A 58 -10.93 -3.74 -10.88
CA LEU A 58 -12.15 -3.88 -10.09
C LEU A 58 -13.35 -4.38 -10.91
N GLU A 59 -13.40 -4.06 -12.20
CA GLU A 59 -14.45 -4.56 -13.11
C GLU A 59 -14.48 -6.10 -13.22
N GLU A 60 -13.35 -6.79 -13.04
CA GLU A 60 -13.31 -8.26 -13.05
C GLU A 60 -14.22 -8.85 -11.95
N ILE A 61 -14.34 -8.16 -10.82
CA ILE A 61 -15.26 -8.56 -9.73
C ILE A 61 -16.71 -8.39 -10.16
N ASN A 62 -17.04 -7.30 -10.85
CA ASN A 62 -18.38 -7.04 -11.37
C ASN A 62 -18.76 -8.08 -12.43
N GLU A 63 -17.88 -8.34 -13.39
CA GLU A 63 -18.07 -9.36 -14.42
C GLU A 63 -18.31 -10.75 -13.82
N TYR A 64 -17.52 -11.13 -12.82
CA TYR A 64 -17.71 -12.41 -12.13
C TYR A 64 -19.07 -12.49 -11.44
N LEU A 65 -19.50 -11.44 -10.74
CA LEU A 65 -20.78 -11.40 -10.03
C LEU A 65 -21.99 -11.27 -10.95
N ASN A 66 -21.82 -10.70 -12.14
CA ASN A 66 -22.84 -10.69 -13.18
C ASN A 66 -23.08 -12.10 -13.74
N LEU A 67 -22.04 -12.91 -13.87
CA LEU A 67 -22.14 -14.31 -14.31
C LEU A 67 -22.61 -15.26 -13.20
N TYR A 68 -22.22 -14.99 -11.94
CA TYR A 68 -22.48 -15.85 -10.78
C TYR A 68 -23.03 -15.06 -9.57
N PRO A 69 -24.23 -14.49 -9.67
CA PRO A 69 -24.80 -13.61 -8.62
C PRO A 69 -24.99 -14.33 -7.28
N GLU A 70 -25.24 -15.64 -7.29
CA GLU A 70 -25.38 -16.47 -6.10
C GLU A 70 -24.08 -16.58 -5.27
N ARG A 71 -22.92 -16.26 -5.88
CA ARG A 71 -21.61 -16.35 -5.23
C ARG A 71 -21.20 -15.08 -4.48
N LYS A 72 -22.04 -14.05 -4.45
CA LYS A 72 -21.70 -12.75 -3.85
C LYS A 72 -21.15 -12.87 -2.42
N GLN A 73 -21.81 -13.65 -1.56
CA GLN A 73 -21.35 -13.82 -0.17
C GLN A 73 -19.97 -14.49 -0.11
N ALA A 74 -19.76 -15.54 -0.91
CA ALA A 74 -18.46 -16.23 -0.94
C ALA A 74 -17.34 -15.32 -1.45
N VAL A 75 -17.62 -14.43 -2.40
CA VAL A 75 -16.67 -13.41 -2.88
C VAL A 75 -16.35 -12.40 -1.76
N GLU A 76 -17.38 -11.89 -1.08
CA GLU A 76 -17.21 -10.97 0.05
C GLU A 76 -16.36 -11.59 1.17
N ASP A 77 -16.70 -12.81 1.58
CA ASP A 77 -15.97 -13.54 2.62
C ASP A 77 -14.51 -13.77 2.21
N THR A 78 -14.27 -14.13 0.95
CA THR A 78 -12.90 -14.39 0.43
C THR A 78 -12.08 -13.11 0.38
N LEU A 79 -12.63 -12.02 -0.18
CA LEU A 79 -11.93 -10.74 -0.27
C LEU A 79 -11.66 -10.14 1.12
N GLY A 80 -12.52 -10.42 2.10
CA GLY A 80 -12.32 -10.00 3.49
C GLY A 80 -11.02 -10.50 4.12
N TYR A 81 -10.49 -11.66 3.69
CA TYR A 81 -9.18 -12.16 4.16
C TYR A 81 -8.00 -11.34 3.62
N PHE A 82 -8.19 -10.64 2.51
CA PHE A 82 -7.15 -9.84 1.86
C PHE A 82 -7.29 -8.35 2.17
N ASP A 83 -8.38 -7.91 2.78
CA ASP A 83 -8.58 -6.50 3.07
C ASP A 83 -7.47 -5.95 4.00
N LEU A 84 -6.81 -4.86 3.58
CA LEU A 84 -5.67 -4.26 4.27
C LEU A 84 -6.00 -3.85 5.71
N ARG A 85 -7.27 -3.59 6.06
CA ARG A 85 -7.69 -3.31 7.44
C ARG A 85 -7.42 -4.49 8.37
N GLY A 86 -7.46 -5.72 7.85
CA GLY A 86 -7.12 -6.92 8.61
C GLY A 86 -5.61 -7.08 8.86
N PHE A 87 -4.77 -6.44 8.04
CA PHE A 87 -3.31 -6.50 8.13
C PHE A 87 -2.73 -5.32 8.93
N ALA A 88 -3.27 -4.12 8.75
CA ALA A 88 -2.77 -2.88 9.33
C ALA A 88 -2.42 -2.97 10.84
N PRO A 89 -3.24 -3.59 11.73
CA PRO A 89 -2.89 -3.72 13.14
C PRO A 89 -1.62 -4.51 13.47
N ARG A 90 -1.05 -5.25 12.51
CA ARG A 90 0.20 -6.00 12.69
C ARG A 90 1.42 -5.27 12.12
N VAL A 91 1.23 -4.12 11.49
CA VAL A 91 2.31 -3.35 10.87
C VAL A 91 2.95 -2.45 11.93
N ASN A 92 4.17 -2.81 12.35
CA ASN A 92 5.02 -1.99 13.23
C ASN A 92 5.99 -1.09 12.45
N ALA A 93 6.23 -1.41 11.17
CA ALA A 93 7.12 -0.67 10.29
C ALA A 93 6.68 0.80 10.12
N ARG A 94 7.66 1.70 10.03
CA ARG A 94 7.37 3.08 9.63
C ARG A 94 6.79 3.09 8.22
N THR A 95 5.62 3.68 8.04
CA THR A 95 4.82 3.50 6.81
C THR A 95 4.51 4.82 6.14
N LEU A 96 4.74 4.89 4.84
CA LEU A 96 4.19 5.89 3.92
C LEU A 96 3.04 5.25 3.15
N LEU A 97 1.82 5.75 3.37
CA LEU A 97 0.66 5.45 2.53
C LEU A 97 0.54 6.52 1.45
N MET A 98 0.78 6.11 0.22
CA MET A 98 0.55 6.92 -0.98
C MET A 98 -0.92 6.80 -1.35
N ALA A 99 -1.72 7.77 -0.92
CA ALA A 99 -3.13 7.87 -1.26
C ALA A 99 -3.32 8.35 -2.70
N GLY A 100 -4.48 8.06 -3.28
CA GLY A 100 -4.91 8.67 -4.54
C GLY A 100 -5.05 10.19 -4.41
N ALA A 101 -5.27 10.85 -5.55
CA ALA A 101 -5.52 12.29 -5.55
C ALA A 101 -6.76 12.65 -4.72
N PRO A 102 -6.84 13.87 -4.15
CA PRO A 102 -7.98 14.28 -3.33
C PRO A 102 -9.32 14.07 -4.04
N GLY A 103 -10.29 13.44 -3.36
CA GLY A 103 -11.60 13.11 -3.91
C GLY A 103 -11.67 11.81 -4.71
N SER A 104 -10.55 11.10 -4.89
CA SER A 104 -10.56 9.74 -5.43
C SER A 104 -11.03 8.72 -4.38
N SER A 105 -11.47 7.53 -4.82
CA SER A 105 -11.99 6.50 -3.90
C SER A 105 -10.97 5.99 -2.87
N LEU A 106 -9.67 6.22 -3.11
CA LEU A 106 -8.55 5.83 -2.25
C LEU A 106 -7.72 7.05 -1.85
N ASP A 107 -8.34 8.22 -1.73
CA ASP A 107 -7.72 9.41 -1.14
C ASP A 107 -7.44 9.22 0.37
N ALA A 108 -6.96 10.26 1.04
CA ALA A 108 -6.62 10.16 2.46
C ALA A 108 -7.82 9.76 3.35
N GLU A 109 -9.04 10.18 3.01
CA GLU A 109 -10.25 9.81 3.73
C GLU A 109 -10.60 8.34 3.47
N GLY A 110 -10.56 7.91 2.21
CA GLY A 110 -10.81 6.52 1.80
C GLY A 110 -9.86 5.52 2.47
N LEU A 111 -8.63 5.94 2.76
CA LEU A 111 -7.61 5.13 3.45
C LEU A 111 -7.59 5.29 4.97
N SER A 112 -8.42 6.15 5.56
CA SER A 112 -8.39 6.48 7.00
C SER A 112 -8.52 5.26 7.92
N ALA A 113 -9.34 4.29 7.54
CA ALA A 113 -9.51 3.06 8.31
C ALA A 113 -8.26 2.17 8.30
N VAL A 114 -7.48 2.20 7.21
CA VAL A 114 -6.20 1.47 7.12
C VAL A 114 -5.14 2.25 7.88
N SER A 115 -4.98 3.55 7.61
CA SER A 115 -3.94 4.38 8.23
C SER A 115 -4.08 4.46 9.74
N GLY A 116 -5.30 4.62 10.26
CA GLY A 116 -5.56 4.69 11.70
C GLY A 116 -5.43 3.35 12.44
N ALA A 117 -5.34 2.23 11.71
CA ALA A 117 -5.16 0.90 12.30
C ALA A 117 -3.69 0.46 12.36
N ILE A 118 -2.79 1.12 11.62
CA ILE A 118 -1.34 0.83 11.64
C ILE A 118 -0.77 1.15 13.03
N GLN A 119 0.05 0.24 13.58
CA GLN A 119 0.68 0.43 14.89
C GLN A 119 1.95 1.27 14.82
N GLY A 120 2.72 1.12 13.74
CA GLY A 120 3.90 1.95 13.48
C GLY A 120 3.57 3.38 13.08
N ASP A 121 4.60 4.23 13.00
CA ASP A 121 4.45 5.61 12.54
C ASP A 121 3.94 5.64 11.10
N VAL A 122 2.83 6.34 10.86
CA VAL A 122 2.22 6.47 9.53
C VAL A 122 2.29 7.91 9.01
N SER A 123 2.73 8.06 7.76
CA SER A 123 2.58 9.27 6.95
C SER A 123 1.60 8.96 5.83
N VAL A 124 0.60 9.81 5.62
CA VAL A 124 -0.30 9.72 4.46
C VAL A 124 0.02 10.87 3.53
N TYR A 125 0.25 10.56 2.26
CA TYR A 125 0.52 11.55 1.22
C TYR A 125 -0.49 11.36 0.09
N GLU A 126 -1.25 12.41 -0.22
CA GLU A 126 -2.17 12.41 -1.36
C GLU A 126 -1.42 12.68 -2.66
N SER A 127 -1.57 11.77 -3.61
CA SER A 127 -0.93 11.87 -4.92
C SER A 127 -1.30 13.18 -5.61
N GLN A 128 -0.30 13.77 -6.26
CA GLN A 128 -0.48 14.95 -7.11
C GLN A 128 -0.74 14.57 -8.57
N SER A 129 -1.10 13.31 -8.82
CA SER A 129 -1.25 12.71 -10.15
C SER A 129 -0.02 12.96 -11.02
N SER A 130 1.17 12.90 -10.41
CA SER A 130 2.44 13.23 -11.06
C SER A 130 3.51 12.27 -10.61
N SER A 131 3.93 11.39 -11.52
CA SER A 131 5.01 10.42 -11.27
C SER A 131 6.28 11.09 -10.73
N TYR A 132 6.60 12.29 -11.23
CA TYR A 132 7.74 13.06 -10.75
C TYR A 132 7.54 13.55 -9.31
N ARG A 133 6.45 14.28 -9.02
CA ARG A 133 6.28 14.89 -7.68
C ARG A 133 6.08 13.84 -6.59
N ASP A 134 5.32 12.79 -6.92
CA ASP A 134 5.04 11.69 -6.00
C ASP A 134 6.29 10.83 -5.79
N GLY A 135 7.07 10.59 -6.85
CA GLY A 135 8.36 9.91 -6.78
C GLY A 135 9.40 10.67 -5.96
N VAL A 136 9.55 11.99 -6.17
CA VAL A 136 10.47 12.82 -5.38
C VAL A 136 10.09 12.79 -3.90
N TYR A 137 8.80 12.94 -3.58
CA TYR A 137 8.34 12.88 -2.18
C TYR A 137 8.66 11.52 -1.53
N GLN A 138 8.39 10.42 -2.25
CA GLN A 138 8.70 9.07 -1.78
C GLN A 138 10.20 8.92 -1.47
N GLU A 139 11.07 9.33 -2.39
CA GLU A 139 12.53 9.21 -2.21
C GLU A 139 13.05 10.08 -1.07
N GLU A 140 12.54 11.29 -0.92
CA GLU A 140 12.87 12.14 0.22
C GLU A 140 12.40 11.54 1.55
N TRP A 141 11.21 10.95 1.57
CA TRP A 141 10.68 10.29 2.77
C TRP A 141 11.55 9.09 3.16
N LEU A 142 11.95 8.27 2.19
CA LEU A 142 12.85 7.13 2.40
C LEU A 142 14.23 7.57 2.86
N ALA A 143 14.82 8.58 2.20
CA ALA A 143 16.14 9.09 2.58
C ALA A 143 16.16 9.58 4.02
N ARG A 144 15.15 10.35 4.44
CA ARG A 144 15.01 10.78 5.83
C ARG A 144 14.75 9.61 6.78
N GLY A 145 13.95 8.62 6.36
CA GLY A 145 13.68 7.41 7.15
C GLY A 145 14.92 6.60 7.45
N PHE A 146 15.80 6.45 6.45
CA PHE A 146 17.06 5.70 6.55
C PHE A 146 18.25 6.53 7.04
N GLY A 147 18.07 7.83 7.31
CA GLY A 147 19.13 8.72 7.81
C GLY A 147 20.15 9.15 6.75
N PHE A 148 19.80 9.12 5.47
CA PHE A 148 20.61 9.68 4.40
C PHE A 148 20.51 11.21 4.39
N ALA A 149 21.61 11.89 4.02
CA ALA A 149 21.67 13.35 3.97
C ALA A 149 20.86 13.94 2.81
N GLU A 150 20.78 13.22 1.69
CA GLU A 150 20.09 13.63 0.47
C GLU A 150 19.30 12.46 -0.13
N ALA A 151 18.23 12.79 -0.85
CA ALA A 151 17.45 11.81 -1.60
C ALA A 151 18.26 11.23 -2.78
N ILE A 152 18.14 9.93 -3.01
CA ILE A 152 18.81 9.25 -4.11
C ILE A 152 17.92 9.33 -5.36
N LEU A 153 17.93 10.49 -6.01
CA LEU A 153 17.09 10.72 -7.20
C LEU A 153 17.76 10.22 -8.49
N PRO A 154 16.97 9.69 -9.46
CA PRO A 154 17.42 9.46 -10.82
C PRO A 154 17.98 10.75 -11.45
N GLU A 155 18.97 10.63 -12.33
CA GLU A 155 19.66 11.79 -12.93
C GLU A 155 18.69 12.77 -13.62
N HIS A 156 17.66 12.26 -14.28
CA HIS A 156 16.66 13.07 -14.99
C HIS A 156 15.64 13.78 -14.07
N TRP A 157 15.73 13.57 -12.74
CA TRP A 157 14.90 14.21 -11.71
C TRP A 157 15.70 15.17 -10.81
N ARG A 158 17.01 15.29 -11.03
CA ARG A 158 17.89 16.21 -10.29
C ARG A 158 17.84 17.63 -10.84
#